data_AF-A0A0C2FAS8-F1
#
_entry.id   AF-A0A0C2FAS8-F1
#
_cell.length_a   1.000
_cell.length_b   1.000
_cell.length_c   1.000
_cell.angle_alpha   90.00
_cell.angle_beta   90.00
_cell.angle_gamma   90.00
#
_symmetry.space_group_name_H-M   'P 1'
#
loop_
_entity.id
_entity.type
_entity.pdbx_description
1 polymer ?
#
loop_
_entity_poly.entity_id
_entity_poly.type
_entity_poly.pdbx_seq_one_letter_code
_entity_poly.pdbx_strand_id
1 'polypeptide(L)'
;MSDIIVLNVGGKKFSTTLETLTSTKPGDHTYFTSLDYSKGEVFIDRDPTVFKYILNFLREGRVIIPSDMFTRELILDDAKVVSGIFKNV
;
A
#
# COMPACT_ATOMS: atom_id res chain seq x y z
N MET A 1 -20.29 6.21 -0.10
CA MET A 1 -19.72 4.89 -0.40
C MET A 1 -18.51 5.13 -1.27
N SER A 2 -17.36 4.59 -0.91
CA SER A 2 -16.12 4.79 -1.64
C SER A 2 -15.94 3.66 -2.66
N ASP A 3 -15.52 3.99 -3.89
CA ASP A 3 -15.40 3.00 -4.97
C ASP A 3 -14.41 1.89 -4.61
N ILE A 4 -14.77 0.65 -4.94
CA ILE A 4 -13.90 -0.51 -4.76
C ILE A 4 -12.88 -0.53 -5.90
N ILE A 5 -11.61 -0.51 -5.54
CA ILE A 5 -10.45 -0.61 -6.43
C ILE A 5 -9.83 -1.99 -6.31
N VAL A 6 -9.52 -2.59 -7.45
CA VAL A 6 -8.71 -3.82 -7.52
C VAL A 6 -7.26 -3.47 -7.79
N LEU A 7 -6.37 -3.92 -6.91
CA LEU A 7 -4.93 -3.82 -7.06
C LEU A 7 -4.37 -5.20 -7.41
N ASN A 8 -3.71 -5.32 -8.56
CA ASN A 8 -2.99 -6.52 -8.94
C ASN A 8 -1.50 -6.35 -8.64
N VAL A 9 -1.05 -6.92 -7.52
CA VAL A 9 0.31 -6.77 -7.01
C VAL A 9 1.11 -8.02 -7.37
N GLY A 10 2.06 -7.91 -8.30
CA GLY A 10 2.89 -9.03 -8.74
C GLY A 10 2.08 -10.27 -9.19
N GLY A 11 0.86 -10.07 -9.69
CA GLY A 11 -0.06 -11.15 -10.11
C GLY A 11 -1.13 -11.53 -9.08
N LYS A 12 -1.06 -11.03 -7.84
CA LYS A 12 -2.08 -11.29 -6.80
C LYS A 12 -3.04 -10.11 -6.67
N LYS A 13 -4.34 -10.40 -6.69
CA LYS A 13 -5.38 -9.37 -6.54
C LYS A 13 -5.68 -9.06 -5.08
N PHE A 14 -5.75 -7.77 -4.77
CA PHE A 14 -6.22 -7.19 -3.52
C PHE A 14 -7.38 -6.24 -3.85
N SER A 15 -8.34 -6.14 -2.93
CA SER A 15 -9.44 -5.18 -3.05
C SER A 15 -9.42 -4.19 -1.89
N THR A 16 -9.66 -2.93 -2.20
CA THR A 16 -9.71 -1.84 -1.22
C THR A 16 -10.60 -0.71 -1.73
N THR A 17 -10.75 0.37 -0.97
CA THR A 17 -11.46 1.56 -1.42
C THR A 17 -10.51 2.64 -1.92
N LEU A 18 -10.98 3.49 -2.84
CA LEU A 18 -10.22 4.69 -3.26
C LEU A 18 -9.85 5.55 -2.04
N GLU A 19 -10.78 5.70 -1.10
CA GLU A 19 -10.56 6.37 0.19
C GLU A 19 -9.36 5.79 0.94
N THR A 20 -9.23 4.47 1.05
CA THR A 20 -8.06 3.85 1.70
C THR A 20 -6.75 4.24 1.01
N LEU A 21 -6.75 4.36 -0.31
CA LEU A 21 -5.56 4.68 -1.10
C LEU A 21 -5.20 6.17 -1.07
N THR A 22 -6.17 7.04 -0.80
CA THR A 22 -6.01 8.50 -0.80
C THR A 22 -6.15 9.14 0.58
N SER A 23 -6.41 8.36 1.64
CA SER A 23 -6.62 8.85 3.02
C SER A 23 -5.33 9.37 3.69
N THR A 24 -4.24 9.59 2.95
CA THR A 24 -3.04 10.21 3.50
C THR A 24 -3.30 11.67 3.87
N LYS A 25 -2.54 12.19 4.84
CA LYS A 25 -2.71 13.57 5.32
C LYS A 25 -2.58 14.55 4.14
N PRO A 26 -3.29 15.69 4.17
CA PRO A 26 -3.11 16.73 3.16
C PRO A 26 -1.63 17.12 3.04
N GLY A 27 -1.04 16.90 1.86
CA GLY A 27 0.39 17.15 1.58
C GLY A 27 1.26 15.90 1.38
N ASP A 28 0.78 14.70 1.76
CA ASP A 28 1.46 13.44 1.44
C ASP A 28 1.10 12.99 0.02
N HIS A 29 1.92 13.39 -0.95
CA HIS A 29 1.93 12.77 -2.27
C HIS A 29 2.52 11.35 -2.14
N THR A 30 1.66 10.35 -2.02
CA THR A 30 2.07 8.94 -2.02
C THR A 30 1.96 8.33 -3.42
N TYR A 31 2.64 7.19 -3.62
CA TYR A 31 2.55 6.40 -4.85
C TYR A 31 1.11 6.15 -5.30
N PHE A 32 0.17 5.95 -4.36
CA PHE A 32 -1.22 5.65 -4.69
C PHE A 32 -2.04 6.86 -5.13
N THR A 33 -1.68 8.07 -4.72
CA THR A 33 -2.42 9.29 -5.11
C THR A 33 -2.22 9.67 -6.58
N SER A 34 -1.17 9.14 -7.24
CA SER A 34 -0.85 9.41 -8.64
C SER A 34 -1.31 8.33 -9.62
N LEU A 35 -1.95 7.26 -9.14
CA LEU A 35 -2.39 6.15 -10.00
C LEU A 35 -3.71 6.47 -10.70
N ASP A 36 -3.85 5.96 -11.93
CA ASP A 36 -5.09 6.02 -12.70
C ASP A 36 -5.99 4.83 -12.36
N TYR A 37 -7.10 5.12 -11.67
CA TYR A 37 -8.09 4.13 -11.24
C TYR A 37 -9.23 3.90 -12.25
N SER A 38 -9.21 4.58 -13.40
CA SER A 38 -10.30 4.50 -14.40
C SER A 38 -10.42 3.12 -15.09
N LYS A 39 -9.35 2.32 -15.05
CA LYS A 39 -9.24 1.05 -15.78
C LYS A 39 -9.77 -0.17 -15.01
N GLY A 40 -10.35 0.02 -13.82
CA GLY A 40 -10.96 -1.03 -13.00
C GLY A 40 -9.97 -1.95 -12.27
N GLU A 41 -8.76 -2.13 -12.80
CA GLU A 41 -7.65 -2.83 -12.15
C GLU A 41 -6.36 -2.02 -12.31
N VAL A 42 -5.61 -1.89 -11.20
CA VAL A 42 -4.30 -1.22 -11.17
C VAL A 42 -3.21 -2.26 -10.92
N PHE A 43 -2.28 -2.41 -11.87
CA PHE A 43 -1.14 -3.30 -11.70
C PHE A 43 -0.01 -2.60 -10.93
N ILE A 44 0.55 -3.31 -9.95
CA ILE A 44 1.65 -2.87 -9.10
C ILE A 44 2.76 -3.94 -9.18
N ASP A 45 3.92 -3.55 -9.68
CA ASP A 45 5.08 -4.43 -9.82
C ASP A 45 5.85 -4.54 -8.49
N ARG A 46 5.23 -5.17 -7.48
CA ARG A 46 5.79 -5.42 -6.14
C ARG A 46 5.46 -6.82 -5.65
N ASP A 47 6.14 -7.26 -4.59
CA ASP A 47 5.90 -8.57 -3.99
C ASP A 47 4.55 -8.59 -3.23
N PRO A 48 3.61 -9.46 -3.63
CA PRO A 48 2.31 -9.57 -2.97
C PRO A 48 2.38 -10.09 -1.52
N THR A 49 3.47 -10.71 -1.11
CA THR A 49 3.64 -11.33 0.21
C THR A 49 3.65 -10.27 1.32
N VAL A 50 4.32 -9.14 1.05
CA VAL A 50 4.50 -8.03 1.99
C VAL A 50 3.46 -6.92 1.82
N PHE A 51 2.85 -6.81 0.64
CA PHE A 51 1.88 -5.75 0.33
C PHE A 51 0.69 -5.67 1.31
N LYS A 52 0.28 -6.80 1.90
CA LYS A 52 -0.79 -6.82 2.92
C LYS A 52 -0.51 -5.90 4.11
N TYR A 53 0.76 -5.72 4.50
CA TYR A 53 1.16 -4.85 5.60
C TYR A 53 1.02 -3.38 5.23
N ILE A 54 1.42 -3.04 3.99
CA ILE A 54 1.21 -1.70 3.42
C ILE A 54 -0.29 -1.38 3.40
N LEU A 55 -1.10 -2.29 2.89
CA LEU A 55 -2.55 -2.08 2.78
C LEU A 55 -3.22 -1.94 4.16
N ASN A 56 -2.80 -2.73 5.15
CA ASN A 56 -3.31 -2.59 6.52
C ASN A 56 -2.89 -1.26 7.15
N PHE A 57 -1.66 -0.80 6.90
CA PHE A 57 -1.23 0.52 7.35
C PHE A 57 -2.11 1.63 6.74
N LEU A 58 -2.43 1.56 5.45
CA LEU A 58 -3.30 2.56 4.81
C LEU A 58 -4.72 2.57 5.40
N ARG A 59 -5.24 1.42 5.84
CA ARG A 59 -6.58 1.29 6.44
C ARG A 59 -6.66 1.83 7.86
N GLU A 60 -5.64 1.56 8.68
CA GLU A 60 -5.70 1.81 10.13
C GLU A 60 -4.73 2.92 10.60
N GLY A 61 -3.84 3.41 9.74
CA GLY A 61 -2.74 4.30 10.09
C GLY A 61 -1.64 3.64 10.92
N ARG A 62 -1.71 2.32 11.14
CA ARG A 62 -0.76 1.51 11.91
C ARG A 62 -0.71 0.08 11.38
N VAL A 63 0.39 -0.63 11.63
CA VAL A 63 0.52 -2.05 11.28
C VAL A 63 1.44 -2.76 12.25
N ILE A 64 1.11 -4.02 12.56
CA ILE A 64 2.00 -4.89 13.33
C ILE A 64 2.90 -5.62 12.34
N ILE A 65 4.20 -5.37 12.44
CA ILE A 65 5.24 -6.00 11.62
C ILE A 65 5.73 -7.26 12.34
N PRO A 66 5.90 -8.40 11.64
CA PRO A 66 6.50 -9.60 12.23
C PRO A 66 7.90 -9.33 12.78
N SER A 67 8.28 -10.06 13.84
CA SER A 67 9.65 -10.02 14.39
C SER A 67 10.68 -10.73 13.52
N ASP A 68 10.23 -11.51 12.53
CA ASP A 68 11.10 -12.11 11.52
C ASP A 68 11.87 -11.02 10.76
N MET A 69 13.19 -11.04 10.88
CA MET A 69 14.07 -10.00 10.36
C MET A 69 13.94 -9.85 8.84
N PHE A 70 13.84 -10.96 8.12
CA PHE A 70 13.77 -10.95 6.67
C PHE A 70 12.48 -10.29 6.17
N THR A 71 11.34 -10.74 6.69
CA THR A 71 10.02 -10.18 6.36
C THR A 71 9.93 -8.71 6.77
N ARG A 72 10.50 -8.35 7.93
CA ARG A 72 10.56 -6.97 8.40
C ARG A 72 11.32 -6.07 7.41
N GLU A 73 12.51 -6.47 6.99
CA GLU A 73 13.31 -5.69 6.04
C GLU A 73 12.60 -5.56 4.68
N LEU A 74 11.98 -6.63 4.17
CA LEU A 74 11.17 -6.55 2.94
C LEU A 74 10.01 -5.55 3.06
N ILE A 75 9.29 -5.57 4.19
CA ILE A 75 8.20 -4.61 4.42
C ILE A 75 8.73 -3.17 4.45
N LEU A 76 9.86 -2.94 5.12
CA LEU A 76 10.45 -1.60 5.21
C LEU A 76 10.96 -1.09 3.86
N ASP A 77 11.53 -1.96 3.03
CA ASP A 77 11.96 -1.58 1.68
C ASP A 77 10.76 -1.21 0.78
N ASP A 78 9.74 -2.05 0.75
CA ASP A 78 8.48 -1.78 0.03
C ASP A 78 7.84 -0.47 0.46
N ALA A 79 7.82 -0.23 1.77
CA ALA A 79 7.15 0.94 2.26
C ALA A 79 7.89 2.26 1.99
N LYS A 80 9.23 2.22 1.90
CA LYS A 80 10.03 3.37 1.43
C LYS A 80 9.63 3.73 0.00
N VAL A 81 9.54 2.73 -0.88
CA VAL A 81 9.20 2.92 -2.30
C VAL A 81 7.80 3.47 -2.48
N VAL A 82 6.84 2.98 -1.70
CA VAL A 82 5.44 3.36 -1.83
C VAL A 82 5.18 4.82 -1.38
N SER A 83 6.08 5.47 -0.62
CA SER A 83 5.68 6.74 0.01
C SER A 83 6.68 7.52 0.88
N GLY A 84 7.79 6.97 1.34
CA GLY A 84 8.43 7.55 2.53
C GLY A 84 7.56 7.51 3.81
N ILE A 85 6.51 6.67 3.86
CA ILE A 85 5.61 6.42 5.02
C ILE A 85 6.41 5.99 6.27
N PHE A 86 7.60 5.40 6.10
CA PHE A 86 8.41 4.87 7.20
C PHE A 86 9.62 5.74 7.56
N LYS A 87 9.58 7.06 7.31
CA LYS A 87 10.67 7.95 7.75
C LYS A 87 10.84 8.07 9.28
N ASN A 88 9.98 7.44 10.09
CA ASN A 88 10.01 7.52 11.56
C ASN A 88 9.87 6.15 12.26
N VAL A 89 10.54 5.10 11.77
CA VAL A 89 10.71 3.84 12.53
C VAL A 89 12.18 3.51 12.67
#